data_AF-A0A1J4LYF6-F1
#
_entry.id   AF-A0A1J4LYF6-F1
#
_cell.length_a   1.000
_cell.length_b   1.000
_cell.length_c   1.000
_cell.angle_alpha   90.00
_cell.angle_beta   90.00
_cell.angle_gamma   90.00
#
_symmetry.space_group_name_H-M   'P 1'
#
loop_
_entity.id
_entity.type
_entity.pdbx_description
1 polymer ?
#
loop_
_entity_poly.entity_id
_entity_poly.type
_entity_poly.pdbx_seq_one_letter_code
_entity_poly.pdbx_strand_id
1 'polypeptide(L)'
;MNDDLQEYLTALEDIDSQIDHLLEELKETDELEVTLQANLIQTLRQTRSEMDPALLAVRKHCDAPATPGDDSIILQWTPTGRPPRREILEPTHGGDSWSRRLLEWDGTGWRPCSRTEVDDVAIRTPTETRHRNPSDPLLLEVLLEKLRGTWSQPDPPALVFDANTENEQGILVAVDDELRYREQDDDRWYDIKPEVLTHHLQKRGQPTLQSLSETPLGREHFTASPLTDHTSRSDSRSR
;
A
#
# COMPACT_ATOMS: atom_id res chain seq x y z
N MET A 1 -1.25 -24.31 13.55
CA MET A 1 -1.11 -23.03 14.28
C MET A 1 -1.67 -21.83 13.52
N ASN A 2 -1.58 -21.75 12.18
CA ASN A 2 -2.29 -20.71 11.42
C ASN A 2 -3.73 -21.12 11.03
N ASP A 3 -4.01 -22.42 10.84
CA ASP A 3 -5.38 -22.94 10.68
C ASP A 3 -6.25 -22.70 11.92
N ASP A 4 -5.70 -22.96 13.11
CA ASP A 4 -6.40 -22.69 14.38
C ASP A 4 -6.74 -21.19 14.52
N LEU A 5 -5.90 -20.30 13.98
CA LEU A 5 -6.12 -18.84 14.00
C LEU A 5 -7.12 -18.39 12.93
N GLN A 6 -7.13 -19.04 11.75
CA GLN A 6 -8.07 -18.76 10.67
C GLN A 6 -9.49 -19.27 11.00
N GLU A 7 -9.60 -20.44 11.64
CA GLU A 7 -10.84 -20.97 12.18
C GLU A 7 -11.37 -20.06 13.30
N TYR A 8 -10.47 -19.56 14.15
CA TYR A 8 -10.80 -18.58 15.20
C TYR A 8 -11.28 -17.24 14.64
N LEU A 9 -10.67 -16.74 13.55
CA LEU A 9 -11.12 -15.53 12.85
C LEU A 9 -12.52 -15.72 12.24
N THR A 10 -12.73 -16.83 11.56
CA THR A 10 -14.02 -17.14 10.92
C THR A 10 -15.13 -17.21 11.96
N ALA A 11 -14.85 -17.82 13.11
CA ALA A 11 -15.78 -17.88 14.24
C ALA A 11 -16.07 -16.48 14.82
N LEU A 12 -15.07 -15.61 14.95
CA LEU A 12 -15.27 -14.25 15.47
C LEU A 12 -16.06 -13.34 14.49
N GLU A 13 -15.85 -13.49 13.19
CA GLU A 13 -16.59 -12.74 12.16
C GLU A 13 -18.06 -13.21 12.04
N ASP A 14 -18.31 -14.51 12.23
CA ASP A 14 -19.67 -15.06 12.33
C ASP A 14 -20.39 -14.53 13.57
N ILE A 15 -19.71 -14.45 14.72
CA ILE A 15 -20.28 -13.86 15.95
C ILE A 15 -20.58 -12.37 15.77
N ASP A 16 -19.69 -11.58 15.15
CA ASP A 16 -19.96 -10.14 14.87
C ASP A 16 -21.19 -9.97 13.96
N SER A 17 -21.31 -10.82 12.93
CA SER A 17 -22.47 -10.83 12.01
C SER A 17 -23.77 -11.20 12.73
N GLN A 18 -23.73 -12.16 13.65
CA GLN A 18 -24.88 -12.52 14.48
C GLN A 18 -25.28 -11.42 15.46
N ILE A 19 -24.31 -10.73 16.06
CA ILE A 19 -24.56 -9.56 16.93
C ILE A 19 -25.22 -8.44 16.13
N ASP A 20 -24.77 -8.17 14.92
CA ASP A 20 -25.39 -7.17 14.03
C ASP A 20 -26.82 -7.54 13.66
N HIS A 21 -27.08 -8.80 13.35
CA HIS A 21 -28.43 -9.28 13.05
C HIS A 21 -29.36 -9.14 14.25
N LEU A 22 -28.92 -9.54 15.45
CA LEU A 22 -29.68 -9.41 16.70
C LEU A 22 -29.93 -7.95 17.08
N LEU A 23 -28.96 -7.06 16.85
CA LEU A 23 -29.14 -5.62 17.09
C LEU A 23 -30.18 -5.01 16.15
N GLU A 24 -30.33 -5.51 14.94
CA GLU A 24 -31.34 -5.04 13.98
C GLU A 24 -32.73 -5.59 14.31
N GLU A 25 -32.82 -6.90 14.59
CA GLU A 25 -34.07 -7.56 15.02
C GLU A 25 -34.63 -6.92 16.31
N LEU A 26 -33.76 -6.62 17.28
CA LEU A 26 -34.14 -5.95 18.51
C LEU A 26 -34.53 -4.48 18.33
N LYS A 27 -34.17 -3.80 17.23
CA LYS A 27 -34.68 -2.45 16.95
C LYS A 27 -36.07 -2.47 16.31
N GLU A 28 -36.38 -3.52 15.57
CA GLU A 28 -37.65 -3.68 14.85
C GLU A 28 -38.74 -4.35 15.69
N THR A 29 -38.37 -4.99 16.80
CA THR A 29 -39.29 -5.71 17.71
C THR A 29 -39.96 -4.76 18.71
N ASP A 30 -41.27 -4.56 18.56
CA ASP A 30 -42.13 -3.82 19.53
C ASP A 30 -42.73 -4.74 20.62
N GLU A 31 -42.44 -6.04 20.60
CA GLU A 31 -43.03 -7.04 21.49
C GLU A 31 -42.34 -7.14 22.87
N LEU A 32 -41.18 -6.49 23.05
CA LEU A 32 -40.40 -6.53 24.29
C LEU A 32 -40.67 -5.33 25.18
N GLU A 33 -40.54 -5.52 26.49
CA GLU A 33 -40.56 -4.42 27.44
C GLU A 33 -39.38 -3.47 27.16
N VAL A 34 -39.66 -2.18 26.99
CA VAL A 34 -38.69 -1.15 26.52
C VAL A 34 -37.39 -1.14 27.33
N THR A 35 -37.48 -1.38 28.64
CA THR A 35 -36.31 -1.46 29.55
C THR A 35 -35.46 -2.71 29.31
N LEU A 36 -36.08 -3.84 29.02
CA LEU A 36 -35.40 -5.10 28.70
C LEU A 36 -34.69 -5.00 27.34
N GLN A 37 -35.37 -4.43 26.34
CA GLN A 37 -34.83 -4.17 25.00
C GLN A 37 -33.62 -3.24 25.04
N ALA A 38 -33.70 -2.13 25.79
CA ALA A 38 -32.59 -1.20 25.96
C ALA A 38 -31.36 -1.85 26.63
N ASN A 39 -31.58 -2.70 27.64
CA ASN A 39 -30.51 -3.44 28.30
C ASN A 39 -29.83 -4.44 27.35
N LEU A 40 -30.60 -5.20 26.57
CA LEU A 40 -30.06 -6.16 25.60
C LEU A 40 -29.22 -5.47 24.51
N ILE A 41 -29.71 -4.35 23.97
CA ILE A 41 -28.96 -3.54 22.99
C ILE A 41 -27.65 -3.03 23.60
N GLN A 42 -27.67 -2.58 24.86
CA GLN A 42 -26.46 -2.11 25.53
C GLN A 42 -25.46 -3.24 25.76
N THR A 43 -25.91 -4.43 26.15
CA THR A 43 -25.04 -5.61 26.32
C THR A 43 -24.41 -6.03 25.00
N LEU A 44 -25.18 -6.13 23.91
CA LEU A 44 -24.65 -6.49 22.59
C LEU A 44 -23.61 -5.49 22.07
N ARG A 45 -23.84 -4.19 22.28
CA ARG A 45 -22.86 -3.14 21.93
C ARG A 45 -21.58 -3.25 22.75
N GLN A 46 -21.70 -3.57 24.04
CA GLN A 46 -20.55 -3.79 24.91
C GLN A 46 -19.73 -5.00 24.45
N THR A 47 -20.39 -6.12 24.12
CA THR A 47 -19.73 -7.32 23.59
C THR A 47 -18.99 -7.01 22.28
N ARG A 48 -19.61 -6.27 21.36
CA ARG A 48 -18.93 -5.85 20.12
C ARG A 48 -17.68 -5.00 20.39
N SER A 49 -17.80 -4.01 21.29
CA SER A 49 -16.66 -3.15 21.65
C SER A 49 -15.49 -3.93 22.27
N GLU A 50 -15.75 -5.09 22.89
CA GLU A 50 -14.71 -5.96 23.47
C GLU A 50 -14.09 -6.89 22.41
N MET A 51 -14.84 -7.23 21.35
CA MET A 51 -14.38 -8.07 20.23
C MET A 51 -13.55 -7.29 19.20
N ASP A 52 -13.88 -6.03 18.93
CA ASP A 52 -13.20 -5.21 17.92
C ASP A 52 -11.66 -5.16 18.07
N PRO A 53 -11.09 -4.98 19.28
CA PRO A 53 -9.64 -4.98 19.47
C PRO A 53 -9.00 -6.34 19.16
N ALA A 54 -9.69 -7.44 19.46
CA ALA A 54 -9.21 -8.79 19.21
C ALA A 54 -9.23 -9.10 17.71
N LEU A 55 -10.32 -8.78 17.01
CA LEU A 55 -10.39 -8.88 15.55
C LEU A 55 -9.31 -8.05 14.86
N LEU A 56 -9.08 -6.83 15.35
CA LEU A 56 -8.06 -5.93 14.79
C LEU A 56 -6.63 -6.41 15.07
N ALA A 57 -6.38 -7.02 16.24
CA ALA A 57 -5.09 -7.62 16.57
C ALA A 57 -4.80 -8.88 15.75
N VAL A 58 -5.79 -9.74 15.54
CA VAL A 58 -5.62 -10.98 14.77
C VAL A 58 -5.50 -10.67 13.28
N ARG A 59 -6.29 -9.74 12.73
CA ARG A 59 -6.10 -9.23 11.34
C ARG A 59 -4.69 -8.68 11.13
N LYS A 60 -4.17 -7.87 12.06
CA LYS A 60 -2.78 -7.41 12.03
C LYS A 60 -1.74 -8.54 12.05
N HIS A 61 -2.05 -9.65 12.72
CA HIS A 61 -1.16 -10.82 12.77
C HIS A 61 -1.19 -11.63 11.47
N CYS A 62 -2.36 -11.75 10.83
CA CYS A 62 -2.50 -12.38 9.51
C CYS A 62 -1.94 -11.52 8.37
N ASP A 63 -2.05 -10.19 8.51
CA ASP A 63 -1.50 -9.19 7.57
C ASP A 63 -0.01 -8.93 7.79
N ALA A 64 0.57 -9.42 8.90
CA ALA A 64 1.99 -9.32 9.12
C ALA A 64 2.74 -10.05 7.98
N PRO A 65 3.86 -9.50 7.49
CA PRO A 65 4.68 -10.18 6.51
C PRO A 65 5.26 -11.43 7.18
N ALA A 66 4.60 -12.58 6.98
CA ALA A 66 5.16 -13.87 7.32
C ALA A 66 6.50 -13.99 6.57
N THR A 67 7.57 -14.27 7.31
CA THR A 67 8.85 -14.57 6.69
C THR A 67 8.67 -15.83 5.84
N PRO A 68 9.02 -15.80 4.55
CA PRO A 68 8.88 -16.96 3.69
C PRO A 68 9.63 -18.15 4.31
N GLY A 69 8.97 -19.31 4.40
CA GLY A 69 9.63 -20.55 4.82
C GLY A 69 10.65 -21.03 3.78
N ASP A 70 11.57 -21.91 4.19
CA ASP A 70 12.66 -22.41 3.32
C ASP A 70 12.17 -23.08 2.01
N ASP A 71 10.93 -23.58 1.99
CA ASP A 71 10.31 -24.23 0.83
C ASP A 71 9.41 -23.29 -0.02
N SER A 72 9.46 -21.99 0.25
CA SER A 72 8.67 -21.00 -0.49
C SER A 72 9.34 -20.59 -1.81
N ILE A 73 8.50 -20.29 -2.81
CA ILE A 73 8.96 -19.75 -4.09
C ILE A 73 8.56 -18.28 -4.16
N ILE A 74 9.55 -17.43 -4.36
CA ILE A 74 9.37 -15.98 -4.44
C ILE A 74 9.69 -15.53 -5.86
N LEU A 75 8.68 -14.96 -6.52
CA LEU A 75 8.83 -14.27 -7.80
C LEU A 75 8.73 -12.77 -7.57
N GLN A 76 9.65 -12.00 -8.12
CA GLN A 76 9.63 -10.54 -8.01
C GLN A 76 9.85 -9.91 -9.37
N TRP A 77 9.04 -8.91 -9.71
CA TRP A 77 9.15 -8.16 -10.96
C TRP A 77 8.66 -6.73 -10.78
N THR A 78 9.10 -5.83 -11.66
CA THR A 78 8.61 -4.45 -11.71
C THR A 78 7.92 -4.23 -13.05
N PRO A 79 6.57 -4.24 -13.10
CA PRO A 79 5.86 -3.91 -14.34
C PRO A 79 6.12 -2.45 -14.73
N THR A 80 6.20 -2.17 -16.03
CA THR A 80 6.39 -0.81 -16.54
C THR A 80 5.29 0.12 -16.05
N GLY A 81 5.67 1.25 -15.45
CA GLY A 81 4.73 2.28 -14.95
C GLY A 81 3.86 1.83 -13.77
N ARG A 82 4.23 0.75 -13.06
CA ARG A 82 3.52 0.24 -11.88
C ARG A 82 4.49 -0.06 -10.75
N PRO A 83 4.02 -0.11 -9.49
CA PRO A 83 4.89 -0.47 -8.38
C PRO A 83 5.46 -1.89 -8.52
N PRO A 84 6.64 -2.16 -7.94
CA PRO A 84 7.18 -3.51 -7.84
C PRO A 84 6.17 -4.49 -7.26
N ARG A 85 6.19 -5.72 -7.77
CA ARG A 85 5.30 -6.82 -7.35
C ARG A 85 6.11 -8.00 -6.89
N ARG A 86 5.59 -8.69 -5.89
CA ARG A 86 6.14 -9.92 -5.36
C ARG A 86 5.03 -10.95 -5.24
N GLU A 87 5.26 -12.12 -5.79
CA GLU A 87 4.39 -13.27 -5.62
C GLU A 87 5.12 -14.31 -4.78
N ILE A 88 4.43 -14.80 -3.75
CA ILE A 88 4.95 -15.81 -2.83
C ILE A 88 4.04 -17.03 -2.93
N LEU A 89 4.65 -18.17 -3.25
CA LEU A 89 4.01 -19.49 -3.22
C LEU A 89 4.56 -20.23 -2.01
N GLU A 90 3.69 -20.57 -1.07
CA GLU A 90 4.02 -21.24 0.18
C GLU A 90 3.22 -22.53 0.29
N PRO A 91 3.84 -23.68 0.59
CA PRO A 91 3.10 -24.90 0.85
C PRO A 91 2.21 -24.72 2.08
N THR A 92 0.94 -25.12 1.98
CA THR A 92 0.03 -25.13 3.14
C THR A 92 0.38 -26.28 4.09
N HIS A 93 0.03 -26.14 5.36
CA HIS A 93 0.27 -27.19 6.36
C HIS A 93 -0.45 -28.48 5.94
N GLY A 94 0.32 -29.50 5.57
CA GLY A 94 -0.21 -30.77 5.03
C GLY A 94 0.43 -31.19 3.71
N GLY A 95 1.12 -30.29 2.99
CA GLY A 95 1.93 -30.62 1.81
C GLY A 95 1.15 -30.89 0.51
N ASP A 96 -0.18 -31.04 0.59
CA ASP A 96 -1.04 -31.37 -0.55
C ASP A 96 -1.64 -30.14 -1.25
N SER A 97 -1.51 -28.95 -0.66
CA SER A 97 -1.98 -27.69 -1.25
C SER A 97 -0.92 -26.60 -1.13
N TRP A 98 -1.08 -25.54 -1.91
CA TRP A 98 -0.22 -24.36 -1.87
C TRP A 98 -1.06 -23.10 -1.70
N SER A 99 -0.51 -22.12 -1.00
CA SER A 99 -1.05 -20.77 -0.95
C SER A 99 -0.24 -19.84 -1.85
N ARG A 100 -0.96 -19.03 -2.62
CA ARG A 100 -0.41 -17.99 -3.48
C ARG A 100 -0.77 -16.63 -2.91
N ARG A 101 0.24 -15.80 -2.64
CA ARG A 101 0.08 -14.43 -2.16
C ARG A 101 0.68 -13.47 -3.18
N LEU A 102 -0.11 -12.49 -3.61
CA LEU A 102 0.38 -11.38 -4.42
C LEU A 102 0.55 -10.16 -3.52
N LEU A 103 1.72 -9.55 -3.60
CA LEU A 103 2.14 -8.37 -2.87
C LEU A 103 2.49 -7.25 -3.86
N GLU A 104 2.17 -6.02 -3.51
CA GLU A 104 2.57 -4.81 -4.23
C GLU A 104 3.33 -3.87 -3.30
N TRP A 105 4.39 -3.26 -3.80
CA TRP A 105 5.23 -2.36 -3.04
C TRP A 105 4.61 -0.96 -2.98
N ASP A 106 4.55 -0.35 -1.80
CA ASP A 106 3.96 0.99 -1.61
C ASP A 106 4.98 2.10 -1.31
N GLY A 107 6.27 1.77 -1.32
CA GLY A 107 7.37 2.67 -0.93
C GLY A 107 7.83 2.52 0.52
N THR A 108 7.03 1.90 1.38
CA THR A 108 7.34 1.62 2.80
C THR A 108 7.48 0.13 3.09
N GLY A 109 6.79 -0.70 2.30
CA GLY A 109 6.82 -2.15 2.45
C GLY A 109 5.98 -2.86 1.39
N TRP A 110 5.95 -4.19 1.50
CA TRP A 110 5.09 -5.04 0.69
C TRP A 110 3.67 -5.10 1.27
N ARG A 111 2.67 -4.70 0.50
CA ARG A 111 1.25 -4.81 0.87
C ARG A 111 0.58 -6.01 0.23
N PRO A 112 -0.21 -6.81 0.98
CA PRO A 112 -1.05 -7.86 0.40
C PRO A 112 -2.08 -7.30 -0.56
N CYS A 113 -2.16 -7.87 -1.76
CA CYS A 113 -3.20 -7.57 -2.75
C CYS A 113 -4.21 -8.71 -2.87
N SER A 114 -3.74 -9.96 -2.85
CA SER A 114 -4.61 -11.12 -2.92
C SER A 114 -3.95 -12.34 -2.28
N ARG A 115 -4.78 -13.24 -1.76
CA ARG A 115 -4.38 -14.57 -1.31
C ARG A 115 -5.35 -15.58 -1.91
N THR A 116 -4.83 -16.64 -2.51
CA THR A 116 -5.62 -17.71 -3.13
C THR A 116 -4.97 -19.06 -2.86
N GLU A 117 -5.78 -20.08 -2.64
CA GLU A 117 -5.31 -21.47 -2.57
C GLU A 117 -5.14 -22.04 -3.98
N VAL A 118 -4.17 -22.93 -4.14
CA VAL A 118 -3.81 -23.56 -5.40
C VAL A 118 -3.64 -25.06 -5.16
N ASP A 119 -4.57 -25.85 -5.71
CA ASP A 119 -4.64 -27.31 -5.49
C ASP A 119 -3.85 -28.13 -6.51
N ASP A 120 -3.16 -27.51 -7.47
CA ASP A 120 -2.39 -28.22 -8.49
C ASP A 120 -1.22 -27.37 -8.97
N VAL A 121 -0.11 -27.39 -8.22
CA VAL A 121 1.10 -26.69 -8.62
C VAL A 121 2.06 -27.69 -9.26
N ALA A 122 2.02 -27.78 -10.59
CA ALA A 122 3.07 -28.42 -11.37
C ALA A 122 4.35 -27.55 -11.34
N ILE A 123 4.96 -27.38 -10.16
CA ILE A 123 6.19 -26.62 -9.98
C ILE A 123 7.33 -27.47 -10.52
N ARG A 124 7.90 -27.07 -11.65
CA ARG A 124 9.20 -27.57 -12.09
C ARG A 124 10.26 -26.57 -11.64
N THR A 125 11.14 -27.02 -10.75
CA THR A 125 12.33 -26.25 -10.37
C THR A 125 13.20 -26.03 -11.61
N PRO A 126 13.52 -24.77 -11.98
CA PRO A 126 14.44 -24.51 -13.07
C PRO A 126 15.80 -25.14 -12.77
N THR A 127 16.39 -25.81 -13.76
CA THR A 127 17.68 -26.54 -13.61
C THR A 127 18.88 -25.61 -13.41
N GLU A 128 18.71 -24.29 -13.60
CA GLU A 128 19.75 -23.29 -13.34
C GLU A 128 19.22 -22.14 -12.48
N THR A 129 19.86 -21.94 -11.33
CA THR A 129 19.71 -20.79 -10.42
C THR A 129 20.40 -19.56 -11.02
N ARG A 130 19.86 -18.99 -12.10
CA ARG A 130 20.32 -17.70 -12.65
C ARG A 130 19.46 -16.50 -12.25
N HIS A 131 18.51 -16.68 -11.34
CA HIS A 131 17.69 -15.57 -10.87
C HIS A 131 18.36 -14.92 -9.67
N ARG A 132 18.54 -13.59 -9.72
CA ARG A 132 18.97 -12.82 -8.55
C ARG A 132 17.98 -13.07 -7.42
N ASN A 133 18.49 -13.24 -6.22
CA ASN A 133 17.64 -13.29 -5.03
C ASN A 133 16.74 -12.04 -5.03
N PRO A 134 15.43 -12.21 -4.81
CA PRO A 134 14.51 -11.09 -4.71
C PRO A 134 14.99 -10.18 -3.58
N SER A 135 15.23 -8.92 -3.91
CA SER A 135 15.66 -7.90 -2.97
C SER A 135 14.57 -6.86 -2.80
N ASP A 136 14.35 -6.39 -1.59
CA ASP A 136 13.39 -5.31 -1.37
C ASP A 136 13.81 -4.04 -2.13
N PRO A 137 12.86 -3.36 -2.80
CA PRO A 137 13.11 -2.03 -3.34
C PRO A 137 13.55 -1.07 -2.23
N LEU A 138 14.27 -0.01 -2.60
CA LEU A 138 14.65 1.01 -1.64
C LEU A 138 13.40 1.70 -1.06
N LEU A 139 13.42 1.91 0.25
CA LEU A 139 12.38 2.68 0.94
C LEU A 139 12.35 4.12 0.42
N LEU A 140 11.16 4.69 0.34
CA LEU A 140 10.95 6.06 -0.11
C LEU A 140 11.69 7.07 0.76
N GLU A 141 11.69 6.87 2.08
CA GLU A 141 12.42 7.71 3.03
C GLU A 141 13.93 7.73 2.72
N VAL A 142 14.52 6.57 2.39
CA VAL A 142 15.93 6.45 2.03
C VAL A 142 16.21 7.18 0.71
N LEU A 143 15.29 7.12 -0.25
CA LEU A 143 15.42 7.87 -1.51
C LEU A 143 15.32 9.38 -1.29
N LEU A 144 14.41 9.84 -0.44
CA LEU A 144 14.27 11.26 -0.10
C LEU A 144 15.48 11.79 0.67
N GLU A 145 16.03 11.00 1.60
CA GLU A 145 17.26 11.35 2.31
C GLU A 145 18.44 11.57 1.36
N LYS A 146 18.52 10.82 0.26
CA LYS A 146 19.56 11.02 -0.76
C LYS A 146 19.43 12.34 -1.52
N LEU A 147 18.25 12.96 -1.54
CA LEU A 147 18.06 14.27 -2.16
C LEU A 147 18.42 15.43 -1.21
N ARG A 148 18.25 15.26 0.10
CA ARG A 148 18.42 16.34 1.09
C ARG A 148 19.81 16.95 1.08
N GLY A 149 19.86 18.28 1.11
CA GLY A 149 21.11 19.06 1.09
C GLY A 149 22.00 18.88 -0.15
N THR A 150 21.56 18.14 -1.18
CA THR A 150 22.40 17.85 -2.36
C THR A 150 22.27 18.88 -3.48
N TRP A 151 21.30 19.79 -3.43
CA TRP A 151 21.03 20.77 -4.49
C TRP A 151 22.24 21.63 -4.90
N SER A 152 23.08 21.96 -3.91
CA SER A 152 24.29 22.77 -4.10
C SER A 152 25.42 22.04 -4.85
N GLN A 153 25.35 20.71 -4.97
CA GLN A 153 26.31 19.91 -5.73
C GLN A 153 26.18 20.19 -7.22
N PRO A 154 27.26 20.18 -8.03
CA PRO A 154 27.25 20.52 -9.45
C PRO A 154 26.23 19.76 -10.32
N ASP A 155 25.92 18.52 -9.96
CA ASP A 155 24.89 17.70 -10.57
C ASP A 155 24.11 16.98 -9.46
N PRO A 156 23.00 17.56 -8.98
CA PRO A 156 22.26 16.99 -7.88
C PRO A 156 21.52 15.72 -8.33
N PRO A 157 21.34 14.74 -7.45
CA PRO A 157 20.46 13.62 -7.72
C PRO A 157 19.01 14.07 -7.88
N ALA A 158 18.26 13.34 -8.70
CA ALA A 158 16.84 13.46 -8.92
C ALA A 158 16.17 12.09 -8.84
N LEU A 159 14.92 12.07 -8.36
CA LEU A 159 14.06 10.90 -8.41
C LEU A 159 13.19 10.99 -9.66
N VAL A 160 13.34 10.00 -10.54
CA VAL A 160 12.70 9.96 -11.85
C VAL A 160 11.62 8.90 -11.84
N PHE A 161 10.38 9.34 -12.03
CA PHE A 161 9.22 8.49 -12.32
C PHE A 161 9.11 8.31 -13.82
N ASP A 162 9.20 7.06 -14.29
CA ASP A 162 9.06 6.75 -15.70
C ASP A 162 7.69 7.19 -16.24
N ALA A 163 7.67 7.58 -17.52
CA ALA A 163 6.43 7.81 -18.23
C ALA A 163 5.60 6.52 -18.29
N ASN A 164 4.28 6.66 -18.24
CA ASN A 164 3.34 5.57 -18.38
C ASN A 164 2.22 5.97 -19.37
N THR A 165 1.21 5.12 -19.54
CA THR A 165 0.12 5.36 -20.50
C THR A 165 -0.71 6.61 -20.21
N GLU A 166 -0.72 7.09 -18.97
CA GLU A 166 -1.55 8.21 -18.50
C GLU A 166 -0.74 9.47 -18.18
N ASN A 167 0.58 9.35 -18.10
CA ASN A 167 1.44 10.34 -17.49
C ASN A 167 2.82 10.41 -18.16
N GLU A 168 3.34 11.62 -18.31
CA GLU A 168 4.70 11.86 -18.78
C GLU A 168 5.75 11.55 -17.70
N GLN A 169 7.02 11.60 -18.06
CA GLN A 169 8.10 11.42 -17.10
C GLN A 169 8.02 12.51 -16.01
N GLY A 170 8.04 12.10 -14.75
CA GLY A 170 7.97 12.99 -13.60
C GLY A 170 9.32 13.04 -12.89
N ILE A 171 9.81 14.23 -12.56
CA ILE A 171 11.10 14.42 -11.91
C ILE A 171 10.90 15.16 -10.60
N LEU A 172 11.46 14.59 -9.54
CA LEU A 172 11.43 15.11 -8.19
C LEU A 172 12.84 15.44 -7.72
N VAL A 173 13.03 16.65 -7.21
CA VAL A 173 14.28 17.11 -6.61
C VAL A 173 14.01 17.75 -5.25
N ALA A 174 15.04 17.86 -4.42
CA ALA A 174 15.00 18.68 -3.21
C ALA A 174 15.79 19.96 -3.44
N VAL A 175 15.13 21.11 -3.42
CA VAL A 175 15.76 22.44 -3.50
C VAL A 175 15.66 23.08 -2.13
N ASP A 176 16.79 23.30 -1.46
CA ASP A 176 16.82 23.82 -0.09
C ASP A 176 15.91 23.02 0.88
N ASP A 177 15.93 21.70 0.73
CA ASP A 177 15.08 20.71 1.43
C ASP A 177 13.57 20.79 1.16
N GLU A 178 13.13 21.64 0.23
CA GLU A 178 11.78 21.64 -0.33
C GLU A 178 11.68 20.66 -1.49
N LEU A 179 10.70 19.75 -1.43
CA LEU A 179 10.49 18.74 -2.46
C LEU A 179 9.70 19.35 -3.63
N ARG A 180 10.36 19.46 -4.79
CA ARG A 180 9.79 20.06 -5.99
C ARG A 180 9.62 19.01 -7.06
N TYR A 181 8.38 18.78 -7.46
CA TYR A 181 8.03 17.86 -8.52
C TYR A 181 7.66 18.60 -9.80
N ARG A 182 8.06 18.07 -10.94
CA ARG A 182 7.66 18.58 -12.26
C ARG A 182 7.55 17.44 -13.27
N GLU A 183 6.51 17.46 -14.09
CA GLU A 183 6.41 16.60 -15.27
C GLU A 183 7.18 17.20 -16.44
N GLN A 184 7.71 16.35 -17.33
CA GLN A 184 8.53 16.78 -18.46
C GLN A 184 7.85 17.86 -19.32
N ASP A 185 6.55 17.68 -19.59
CA ASP A 185 5.77 18.57 -20.45
C ASP A 185 5.07 19.71 -19.68
N ASP A 186 5.18 19.73 -18.35
CA ASP A 186 4.63 20.82 -17.55
C ASP A 186 5.55 22.03 -17.57
N ASP A 187 4.96 23.22 -17.61
CA ASP A 187 5.69 24.49 -17.61
C ASP A 187 6.22 24.89 -16.22
N ARG A 188 5.71 24.27 -15.15
CA ARG A 188 5.98 24.66 -13.76
C ARG A 188 6.16 23.44 -12.86
N TRP A 189 6.88 23.63 -11.77
CA TRP A 189 6.94 22.65 -10.69
C TRP A 189 5.89 22.97 -9.62
N TYR A 190 5.58 21.98 -8.80
CA TYR A 190 4.74 22.11 -7.62
C TYR A 190 5.41 21.49 -6.39
N ASP A 191 5.11 22.06 -5.23
CA ASP A 191 5.53 21.51 -3.94
C ASP A 191 4.81 20.19 -3.69
N ILE A 192 5.56 19.16 -3.31
CA ILE A 192 5.01 17.85 -3.03
C ILE A 192 5.28 17.45 -1.59
N LYS A 193 4.20 17.20 -0.85
CA LYS A 193 4.31 16.65 0.50
C LYS A 193 4.55 15.14 0.47
N PRO A 194 5.21 14.56 1.49
CA PRO A 194 5.46 13.13 1.55
C PRO A 194 4.22 12.26 1.35
N GLU A 195 3.04 12.69 1.82
CA GLU A 195 1.78 11.94 1.67
C GLU A 195 1.32 11.88 0.21
N VAL A 196 1.54 12.96 -0.56
CA VAL A 196 1.22 13.02 -1.99
C VAL A 196 2.19 12.15 -2.78
N LEU A 197 3.44 12.03 -2.33
CA LEU A 197 4.44 11.19 -2.97
C LEU A 197 4.08 9.70 -2.94
N THR A 198 3.47 9.22 -1.85
CA THR A 198 2.93 7.85 -1.78
C THR A 198 1.87 7.60 -2.86
N HIS A 199 1.01 8.59 -3.14
CA HIS A 199 0.03 8.47 -4.23
C HIS A 199 0.69 8.42 -5.61
N HIS A 200 1.75 9.20 -5.83
CA HIS A 200 2.53 9.12 -7.07
C HIS A 200 3.20 7.76 -7.24
N LEU A 201 3.75 7.17 -6.16
CA LEU A 201 4.30 5.81 -6.19
C LEU A 201 3.27 4.78 -6.62
N GLN A 202 2.06 4.83 -6.07
CA GLN A 202 1.00 3.89 -6.44
C GLN A 202 0.60 4.00 -7.92
N LYS A 203 0.57 5.23 -8.45
CA LYS A 203 0.17 5.48 -9.84
C LYS A 203 1.25 5.20 -10.86
N ARG A 204 2.50 5.56 -10.55
CA ARG A 204 3.61 5.57 -11.52
C ARG A 204 4.69 4.53 -11.25
N GLY A 205 4.63 3.89 -10.08
CA GLY A 205 5.65 2.96 -9.61
C GLY A 205 6.81 3.63 -8.89
N GLN A 206 7.81 2.82 -8.54
CA GLN A 206 8.98 3.26 -7.80
C GLN A 206 9.87 4.16 -8.69
N PRO A 207 10.25 5.37 -8.23
CA PRO A 207 11.17 6.20 -8.98
C PRO A 207 12.58 5.63 -8.93
N THR A 208 13.36 5.92 -9.96
CA THR A 208 14.79 5.62 -10.00
C THR A 208 15.60 6.84 -9.61
N LEU A 209 16.72 6.62 -8.92
CA LEU A 209 17.65 7.70 -8.59
C LEU A 209 18.58 7.89 -9.78
N GLN A 210 18.59 9.09 -10.37
CA GLN A 210 19.42 9.48 -11.50
C GLN A 210 20.06 10.83 -11.24
N SER A 211 21.11 11.16 -11.98
CA SER A 211 21.65 12.53 -11.97
C SER A 211 20.68 13.47 -12.68
N LEU A 212 20.51 14.71 -12.18
CA LEU A 212 19.63 15.68 -12.85
C LEU A 212 20.07 15.92 -14.31
N SER A 213 21.39 15.92 -14.56
CA SER A 213 21.96 16.04 -15.91
C SER A 213 21.61 14.90 -16.87
N GLU A 214 21.20 13.74 -16.35
CA GLU A 214 20.74 12.59 -17.16
C GLU A 214 19.25 12.69 -17.51
N THR A 215 18.54 13.65 -16.91
CA THR A 215 17.12 13.89 -17.17
C THR A 215 16.90 15.00 -18.22
N PRO A 216 15.72 15.07 -18.83
CA PRO A 216 15.36 16.17 -19.72
C PRO A 216 15.26 17.54 -19.05
N LEU A 217 15.22 17.61 -17.71
CA LEU A 217 15.03 18.85 -16.95
C LEU A 217 16.32 19.30 -16.25
N GLY A 218 16.73 20.54 -16.50
CA GLY A 218 17.79 21.24 -15.76
C GLY A 218 17.29 21.97 -14.49
N ARG A 219 18.22 22.57 -13.75
CA ARG A 219 17.94 23.28 -12.49
C ARG A 219 16.95 24.42 -12.63
N GLU A 220 17.03 25.15 -13.74
CA GLU A 220 16.16 26.27 -14.09
C GLU A 220 14.68 25.90 -14.08
N HIS A 221 14.36 24.63 -14.32
CA HIS A 221 12.99 24.12 -14.31
C HIS A 221 12.41 24.00 -12.90
N PHE A 222 13.25 24.02 -11.87
CA PHE A 222 12.88 23.87 -10.46
C PHE A 222 13.13 25.12 -9.61
N THR A 223 13.70 26.20 -10.18
CA THR A 223 14.01 27.44 -9.45
C THR A 223 13.08 28.62 -9.77
N ALA A 224 12.29 28.55 -10.84
CA ALA A 224 11.23 29.52 -11.14
C ALA A 224 10.11 29.48 -10.06
N SER A 225 9.24 30.49 -9.95
CA SER A 225 8.21 30.50 -8.88
C SER A 225 7.20 29.34 -9.01
N PRO A 226 6.79 28.71 -7.89
CA PRO A 226 5.82 27.60 -7.88
C PRO A 226 4.43 28.02 -8.31
N LEU A 227 3.59 27.04 -8.67
CA LEU A 227 2.15 27.21 -8.59
C LEU A 227 1.73 27.26 -7.11
N THR A 228 1.41 28.43 -6.57
CA THR A 228 0.68 28.53 -5.30
C THR A 228 -0.74 28.02 -5.52
N ASP A 229 -1.01 26.75 -5.25
CA ASP A 229 -2.37 26.24 -5.30
C ASP A 229 -3.10 26.61 -3.99
N HIS A 230 -3.56 27.86 -3.95
CA HIS A 230 -4.52 28.34 -2.97
C HIS A 230 -5.70 28.95 -3.72
N THR A 231 -6.61 28.12 -4.22
CA THR A 231 -8.01 28.53 -4.29
C THR A 231 -8.93 27.35 -4.10
N SER A 232 -9.45 27.23 -2.87
CA SER A 232 -10.78 26.73 -2.59
C SER A 232 -11.75 27.20 -3.67
N ARG A 233 -12.24 26.28 -4.50
CA ARG A 233 -13.34 26.56 -5.41
C ARG A 233 -14.64 26.57 -4.61
N SER A 234 -14.85 27.65 -3.85
CA SER A 234 -16.15 28.02 -3.30
C SER A 234 -17.01 28.55 -4.44
N ASP A 235 -17.57 27.66 -5.27
CA ASP A 235 -18.56 28.06 -6.27
C ASP A 235 -19.89 28.34 -5.56
N SER A 236 -20.09 29.64 -5.35
CA SER A 236 -21.32 30.27 -4.92
C SER A 236 -22.40 30.01 -5.97
N ARG A 237 -23.37 29.14 -5.67
CA ARG A 237 -24.64 29.11 -6.42
C ARG A 237 -25.61 30.11 -5.81
N SER A 238 -25.62 31.31 -6.40
CA SER A 238 -26.77 32.22 -6.38
C SER A 238 -27.33 32.30 -7.79
N ARG A 239 -28.48 31.67 -8.01
CA ARG A 239 -29.63 32.19 -8.76
C ARG A 239 -30.81 31.24 -8.62
#